data_AF-A0A932DAN2-F1
#
_entry.id   AF-A0A932DAN2-F1
#
_cell.length_a   1.000
_cell.length_b   1.000
_cell.length_c   1.000
_cell.angle_alpha   90.00
_cell.angle_beta   90.00
_cell.angle_gamma   90.00
#
_symmetry.space_group_name_H-M   'P 1'
#
loop_
_entity.id
_entity.type
_entity.pdbx_description
1 polymer ?
#
loop_
_entity_poly.entity_id
_entity_poly.type
_entity_poly.pdbx_seq_one_letter_code
_entity_poly.pdbx_strand_id
1 'polypeptide(L)'
;MKRPARPAAARFLLAAMSLPRLWLALAWCFSASTLGALTLMTYNAGGNASTHWSTNAPQIQAIGRQVMFLQPDIITFNEIPFTNSWQMTNFVKAYLPGYFVARASGTDGYLRSVIVSRFPIAREQKWLDGVLLTEFGYDGRFTRDLFEAEIRVPDYVQPLHVFTTHLKSASDADSAARRAAEASAISNFFVAVFLPAHAGRPYVLTGDLNEDVNRPPSNSRRPIQRLVNSATDLRLTTPLHPVTKDERTFSSRRSLTVRFDYVLPCGLLFSNVVSSQVFRASLLNPPVPPLLKSDEQTGSDHLPVVVEFANPYGTGYGIASMMVAGDAVSMSWGAVVNGIYQVESASDLVNWQVRAAGLTATGDDLSWTAPLGGPFEFFRVVRTR
;
A
#
# COMPACT_ATOMS: atom_id res chain seq x y z
N MET A 1 -13.34 -25.41 -17.06
CA MET A 1 -12.07 -25.63 -17.79
C MET A 1 -11.48 -24.29 -18.19
N LYS A 2 -10.51 -23.76 -17.42
CA LYS A 2 -9.77 -22.55 -17.80
C LYS A 2 -8.68 -22.94 -18.79
N ARG A 3 -8.69 -22.35 -19.99
CA ARG A 3 -7.54 -22.44 -20.91
C ARG A 3 -6.33 -21.78 -20.23
N PRO A 4 -5.12 -22.33 -20.38
CA PRO A 4 -3.92 -21.65 -19.91
C PRO A 4 -3.75 -20.35 -20.70
N ALA A 5 -3.46 -19.26 -20.01
CA ALA A 5 -3.03 -18.02 -20.65
C ALA A 5 -1.75 -18.32 -21.44
N ARG A 6 -1.79 -18.10 -22.76
CA ARG A 6 -0.57 -18.14 -23.58
C ARG A 6 0.35 -17.00 -23.14
N PRO A 7 1.66 -17.20 -23.01
CA PRO A 7 2.59 -16.09 -22.80
C PRO A 7 2.44 -15.10 -23.95
N ALA A 8 2.38 -13.81 -23.61
CA ALA A 8 2.28 -12.74 -24.60
C ALA A 8 3.51 -12.78 -25.51
N ALA A 9 3.28 -12.89 -26.82
CA ALA A 9 4.35 -12.84 -27.81
C ALA A 9 4.96 -11.43 -27.83
N ALA A 10 6.28 -11.33 -27.70
CA ALA A 10 7.01 -10.10 -27.99
C ALA A 10 6.71 -9.66 -29.43
N ARG A 11 6.17 -8.45 -29.61
CA ARG A 11 6.01 -7.84 -30.93
C ARG A 11 7.26 -7.02 -31.23
N PHE A 12 7.99 -7.43 -32.27
CA PHE A 12 9.11 -6.68 -32.82
C PHE A 12 8.61 -5.73 -33.90
N LEU A 13 8.97 -4.45 -33.83
CA LEU A 13 8.89 -3.53 -34.96
C LEU A 13 10.32 -3.27 -35.43
N LEU A 14 10.68 -3.71 -36.64
CA LEU A 14 11.94 -3.31 -37.28
C LEU A 14 11.76 -1.93 -37.92
N ALA A 15 12.50 -0.95 -37.45
CA ALA A 15 12.74 0.29 -38.21
C ALA A 15 14.13 0.20 -38.84
N ALA A 16 14.19 0.08 -40.16
CA ALA A 16 15.45 0.05 -40.89
C ALA A 16 15.96 1.49 -41.09
N MET A 17 17.08 1.84 -40.47
CA MET A 17 17.92 2.97 -40.88
C MET A 17 19.30 2.43 -41.21
N SER A 18 19.70 2.61 -42.47
CA SER A 18 20.95 2.10 -43.01
C SER A 18 22.13 2.99 -42.63
N LEU A 19 22.94 2.52 -41.68
CA LEU A 19 24.38 2.79 -41.62
C LEU A 19 25.10 1.43 -41.63
N PRO A 20 26.28 1.30 -42.25
CA PRO A 20 26.85 0.00 -42.66
C PRO A 20 27.31 -0.93 -41.52
N ARG A 21 26.93 -0.69 -40.27
CA ARG A 21 27.31 -1.50 -39.10
C ARG A 21 26.26 -1.64 -38.01
N LEU A 22 24.99 -1.29 -38.23
CA LEU A 22 24.00 -1.42 -37.16
C LEU A 22 22.60 -1.73 -37.70
N TRP A 23 22.03 -2.87 -37.26
CA TRP A 23 20.60 -3.09 -37.29
C TRP A 23 20.06 -2.73 -35.90
N LEU A 24 19.29 -1.64 -35.80
CA LEU A 24 18.64 -1.26 -34.55
C LEU A 24 17.35 -2.06 -34.41
N ALA A 25 17.29 -2.97 -33.44
CA ALA A 25 16.05 -3.64 -33.05
C ALA A 25 15.60 -3.06 -31.71
N LEU A 26 14.57 -2.20 -31.72
CA LEU A 26 13.91 -1.77 -30.50
C LEU A 26 13.03 -2.92 -29.98
N ALA A 27 13.49 -3.59 -28.93
CA ALA A 27 12.71 -4.59 -28.22
C ALA A 27 11.93 -3.93 -27.08
N TRP A 28 10.60 -4.06 -27.11
CA TRP A 28 9.74 -3.74 -25.98
C TRP A 28 9.64 -4.98 -25.08
N CYS A 29 10.21 -4.91 -23.88
CA CYS A 29 10.08 -5.96 -22.89
C CYS A 29 8.74 -5.80 -22.15
N PHE A 30 7.71 -6.50 -22.59
CA PHE A 30 6.48 -6.67 -21.82
C PHE A 30 6.66 -7.85 -20.85
N SER A 31 6.99 -7.56 -19.59
CA SER A 31 6.65 -8.48 -18.51
C SER A 31 5.17 -8.26 -18.20
N ALA A 32 4.31 -9.19 -18.59
CA ALA A 32 2.90 -9.12 -18.23
C ALA A 32 2.78 -9.28 -16.71
N SER A 33 2.53 -8.19 -16.00
CA SER A 33 2.19 -8.24 -14.58
C SER A 33 0.97 -9.12 -14.38
N THR A 34 1.03 -10.06 -13.44
CA THR A 34 -0.10 -10.89 -13.03
C THR A 34 -1.04 -10.14 -12.09
N LEU A 35 -0.54 -9.13 -11.38
CA LEU A 35 -1.33 -8.19 -10.58
C LEU A 35 -1.42 -6.82 -11.27
N GLY A 36 -2.61 -6.45 -11.77
CA GLY A 36 -2.83 -5.14 -12.41
C GLY A 36 -2.93 -3.98 -11.41
N ALA A 37 -3.54 -4.23 -10.26
CA ALA A 37 -3.74 -3.26 -9.19
C ALA A 37 -3.75 -3.95 -7.82
N LEU A 38 -3.45 -3.18 -6.78
CA LEU A 38 -3.52 -3.55 -5.38
C LEU A 38 -4.62 -2.74 -4.70
N THR A 39 -5.54 -3.39 -4.01
CA THR A 39 -6.55 -2.72 -3.18
C THR A 39 -6.21 -2.82 -1.70
N LEU A 40 -6.24 -1.68 -1.00
CA LEU A 40 -6.03 -1.58 0.43
C LEU A 40 -7.24 -0.95 1.09
N MET A 41 -7.71 -1.56 2.18
CA MET A 41 -8.77 -1.03 3.03
C MET A 41 -8.25 -0.73 4.44
N THR A 42 -8.67 0.39 5.02
CA THR A 42 -8.63 0.61 6.47
C THR A 42 -10.05 0.65 7.03
N TYR A 43 -10.26 0.00 8.17
CA TYR A 43 -11.57 -0.05 8.81
C TYR A 43 -11.43 -0.09 10.34
N ASN A 44 -11.76 1.01 11.02
CA ASN A 44 -12.05 0.93 12.45
C ASN A 44 -13.31 0.07 12.66
N ALA A 45 -13.11 -1.07 13.30
CA ALA A 45 -14.13 -2.09 13.45
C ALA A 45 -14.92 -1.94 14.76
N GLY A 46 -14.84 -0.79 15.45
CA GLY A 46 -15.53 -0.47 16.70
C GLY A 46 -16.98 -1.00 16.74
N GLY A 47 -17.14 -2.18 17.34
CA GLY A 47 -18.28 -3.06 17.11
C GLY A 47 -19.50 -2.69 17.94
N ASN A 48 -19.94 -1.44 17.90
CA ASN A 48 -21.12 -0.98 18.66
C ASN A 48 -20.98 -1.17 20.18
N ALA A 49 -19.79 -0.84 20.71
CA ALA A 49 -19.41 -1.08 22.10
C ALA A 49 -19.51 -2.57 22.52
N SER A 50 -19.66 -3.50 21.56
CA SER A 50 -19.64 -4.93 21.81
C SER A 50 -18.23 -5.48 21.64
N THR A 51 -17.74 -6.16 22.67
CA THR A 51 -16.50 -6.93 22.61
C THR A 51 -16.70 -8.32 22.01
N HIS A 52 -17.95 -8.72 21.74
CA HIS A 52 -18.28 -10.03 21.19
C HIS A 52 -17.95 -10.11 19.70
N TRP A 53 -16.73 -10.57 19.40
CA TRP A 53 -16.18 -10.65 18.04
C TRP A 53 -16.44 -11.99 17.31
N SER A 54 -17.47 -12.75 17.69
CA SER A 54 -17.81 -14.01 17.02
C SER A 54 -18.44 -13.76 15.64
N THR A 55 -18.25 -14.67 14.69
CA THR A 55 -18.89 -14.62 13.36
C THR A 55 -20.42 -14.77 13.40
N ASN A 56 -20.99 -15.10 14.55
CA ASN A 56 -22.44 -15.12 14.77
C ASN A 56 -22.99 -13.76 15.22
N ALA A 57 -22.13 -12.81 15.59
CA ALA A 57 -22.56 -11.51 16.06
C ALA A 57 -23.01 -10.62 14.89
N PRO A 58 -24.14 -9.89 15.00
CA PRO A 58 -24.71 -9.12 13.89
C PRO A 58 -23.74 -8.11 13.27
N GLN A 59 -22.97 -7.40 14.09
CA GLN A 59 -21.98 -6.42 13.65
C GLN A 59 -20.83 -7.09 12.87
N ILE A 60 -20.41 -8.29 13.29
CA ILE A 60 -19.34 -9.04 12.62
C ILE A 60 -19.82 -9.59 11.28
N GLN A 61 -21.08 -10.03 11.20
CA GLN A 61 -21.69 -10.43 9.93
C GLN A 61 -21.84 -9.25 8.97
N ALA A 62 -22.20 -8.07 9.47
CA ALA A 62 -22.30 -6.85 8.67
C ALA A 62 -20.92 -6.41 8.13
N ILE A 63 -19.88 -6.41 8.96
CA ILE A 63 -18.50 -6.17 8.51
C ILE A 63 -18.08 -7.23 7.49
N GLY A 64 -18.37 -8.52 7.77
CA GLY A 64 -18.10 -9.65 6.90
C GLY A 64 -18.69 -9.48 5.49
N ARG A 65 -19.96 -9.07 5.40
CA ARG A 65 -20.62 -8.79 4.11
C ARG A 65 -19.98 -7.62 3.37
N GLN A 66 -19.61 -6.55 4.08
CA GLN A 66 -18.92 -5.40 3.47
C GLN A 66 -17.57 -5.81 2.87
N VAL A 67 -16.74 -6.57 3.61
CA VAL A 67 -15.44 -7.01 3.10
C VAL A 67 -15.56 -8.07 1.99
N MET A 68 -16.59 -8.91 2.03
CA MET A 68 -16.89 -9.85 0.94
C MET A 68 -17.31 -9.15 -0.36
N PHE A 69 -18.01 -8.02 -0.24
CA PHE A 69 -18.38 -7.20 -1.38
C PHE A 69 -17.18 -6.44 -1.95
N LEU A 70 -16.39 -5.79 -1.08
CA LEU A 70 -15.24 -4.98 -1.48
C LEU A 70 -14.05 -5.82 -1.96
N GLN A 71 -13.86 -7.01 -1.40
CA GLN A 71 -12.75 -7.93 -1.67
C GLN A 71 -11.35 -7.27 -1.70
N PRO A 72 -11.00 -6.40 -0.74
CA PRO A 72 -9.71 -5.73 -0.75
C PRO A 72 -8.56 -6.74 -0.59
N ASP A 73 -7.45 -6.55 -1.28
CA ASP A 73 -6.29 -7.43 -1.20
C ASP A 73 -5.60 -7.34 0.18
N ILE A 74 -5.64 -6.16 0.80
CA ILE A 74 -5.11 -5.91 2.15
C ILE A 74 -6.13 -5.14 2.97
N ILE A 75 -6.30 -5.54 4.24
CA ILE A 75 -7.15 -4.85 5.20
C ILE A 75 -6.34 -4.54 6.46
N THR A 76 -6.49 -3.33 6.94
CA THR A 76 -6.04 -2.92 8.27
C THR A 76 -7.26 -2.62 9.14
N PHE A 77 -7.31 -3.27 10.30
CA PHE A 77 -8.38 -3.11 11.28
C PHE A 77 -7.86 -2.41 12.52
N ASN A 78 -8.63 -1.45 13.02
CA ASN A 78 -8.48 -0.93 14.38
C ASN A 78 -9.65 -1.42 15.26
N GLU A 79 -9.49 -1.25 16.57
CA GLU A 79 -10.50 -1.61 17.59
C GLU A 79 -10.90 -3.09 17.63
N ILE A 80 -9.97 -3.99 17.31
CA ILE A 80 -10.19 -5.41 17.57
C ILE A 80 -10.03 -5.64 19.08
N PRO A 81 -11.03 -6.23 19.78
CA PRO A 81 -10.90 -6.49 21.20
C PRO A 81 -9.73 -7.43 21.48
N PHE A 82 -8.82 -7.01 22.37
CA PHE A 82 -7.57 -7.70 22.67
C PHE A 82 -7.81 -9.16 23.04
N THR A 83 -8.74 -9.42 23.98
CA THR A 83 -9.13 -10.75 24.46
C THR A 83 -9.79 -11.64 23.40
N ASN A 84 -10.26 -11.05 22.30
CA ASN A 84 -10.99 -11.74 21.24
C ASN A 84 -10.25 -11.70 19.90
N SER A 85 -9.01 -11.21 19.86
CA SER A 85 -8.22 -11.10 18.63
C SER A 85 -7.99 -12.44 17.92
N TRP A 86 -8.08 -13.56 18.64
CA TRP A 86 -8.07 -14.90 18.06
C TRP A 86 -9.26 -15.16 17.12
N GLN A 87 -10.40 -14.50 17.32
CA GLN A 87 -11.58 -14.60 16.46
C GLN A 87 -11.32 -14.06 15.05
N MET A 88 -10.27 -13.26 14.84
CA MET A 88 -9.90 -12.81 13.49
C MET A 88 -9.55 -13.98 12.56
N THR A 89 -9.05 -15.10 13.10
CA THR A 89 -8.87 -16.33 12.32
C THR A 89 -10.22 -16.90 11.84
N ASN A 90 -11.25 -16.88 12.70
CA ASN A 90 -12.59 -17.33 12.34
C ASN A 90 -13.26 -16.38 11.36
N PHE A 91 -13.12 -15.07 11.58
CA PHE A 91 -13.59 -14.03 10.66
C PHE A 91 -13.01 -14.24 9.25
N VAL A 92 -11.69 -14.39 9.15
CA VAL A 92 -11.03 -14.62 7.86
C VAL A 92 -11.46 -15.92 7.22
N LYS A 93 -11.56 -17.02 7.99
CA LYS A 93 -12.07 -18.29 7.47
C LYS A 93 -13.49 -18.17 6.90
N ALA A 94 -14.34 -17.35 7.52
CA ALA A 94 -15.74 -17.19 7.11
C ALA A 94 -15.91 -16.25 5.92
N TYR A 95 -15.21 -15.10 5.90
CA TYR A 95 -15.50 -14.01 4.97
C TYR A 95 -14.40 -13.73 3.95
N LEU A 96 -13.16 -14.18 4.21
CA LEU A 96 -11.99 -13.94 3.37
C LEU A 96 -11.13 -15.21 3.26
N PRO A 97 -11.70 -16.34 2.81
CA PRO A 97 -11.02 -17.63 2.86
C PRO A 97 -9.70 -17.58 2.07
N GLY A 98 -8.63 -18.05 2.71
CA GLY A 98 -7.28 -18.06 2.13
C GLY A 98 -6.43 -16.82 2.43
N TYR A 99 -6.96 -15.81 3.11
CA TYR A 99 -6.17 -14.66 3.54
C TYR A 99 -5.29 -15.02 4.76
N PHE A 100 -4.14 -14.36 4.84
CA PHE A 100 -3.20 -14.37 5.95
C PHE A 100 -3.60 -13.32 7.00
N VAL A 101 -3.26 -13.55 8.26
CA VAL A 101 -3.61 -12.67 9.39
C VAL A 101 -2.37 -12.38 10.24
N ALA A 102 -2.10 -11.10 10.45
CA ALA A 102 -1.15 -10.57 11.42
C ALA A 102 -1.91 -9.90 12.58
N ARG A 103 -1.64 -10.31 13.82
CA ARG A 103 -2.43 -9.96 15.01
C ARG A 103 -1.59 -9.68 16.25
N ALA A 104 -0.27 -9.66 16.14
CA ALA A 104 0.67 -9.51 17.25
C ALA A 104 0.98 -8.03 17.60
N SER A 105 0.06 -7.10 17.32
CA SER A 105 0.20 -5.69 17.69
C SER A 105 0.19 -5.47 19.20
N GLY A 106 0.78 -4.35 19.63
CA GLY A 106 0.59 -3.82 20.97
C GLY A 106 -0.87 -3.51 21.30
N THR A 107 -1.16 -3.25 22.58
CA THR A 107 -2.53 -3.02 23.06
C THR A 107 -2.55 -2.06 24.24
N ASP A 108 -3.64 -1.30 24.34
CA ASP A 108 -3.91 -0.45 25.50
C ASP A 108 -4.53 -1.23 26.68
N GLY A 109 -4.53 -2.56 26.60
CA GLY A 109 -5.18 -3.48 27.52
C GLY A 109 -6.59 -3.90 27.09
N TYR A 110 -7.18 -3.22 26.10
CA TYR A 110 -8.56 -3.46 25.67
C TYR A 110 -8.66 -3.72 24.16
N LEU A 111 -7.97 -2.93 23.36
CA LEU A 111 -8.09 -2.89 21.91
C LEU A 111 -6.73 -3.06 21.26
N ARG A 112 -6.74 -3.57 20.03
CA ARG A 112 -5.53 -3.70 19.21
C ARG A 112 -5.83 -3.59 17.72
N SER A 113 -4.76 -3.50 16.94
CA SER A 113 -4.84 -3.49 15.48
C SER A 113 -4.56 -4.86 14.88
N VAL A 114 -5.15 -5.17 13.73
CA VAL A 114 -4.94 -6.43 13.00
C VAL A 114 -4.78 -6.11 11.53
N ILE A 115 -3.88 -6.81 10.84
CA ILE A 115 -3.69 -6.71 9.40
C ILE A 115 -4.05 -8.04 8.77
N VAL A 116 -4.82 -8.00 7.69
CA VAL A 116 -5.27 -9.17 6.93
C VAL A 116 -4.82 -8.98 5.48
N SER A 117 -4.29 -10.01 4.84
CA SER A 117 -3.80 -9.91 3.47
C SER A 117 -4.11 -11.15 2.65
N ARG A 118 -4.50 -10.95 1.39
CA ARG A 118 -4.62 -12.02 0.39
C ARG A 118 -3.26 -12.64 0.08
N PHE A 119 -2.18 -11.88 0.29
CA PHE A 119 -0.83 -12.27 -0.04
C PHE A 119 -0.05 -12.68 1.20
N PRO A 120 1.01 -13.51 1.06
CA PRO A 120 1.78 -13.98 2.20
C PRO A 120 2.37 -12.83 3.02
N ILE A 121 2.12 -12.87 4.33
CA ILE A 121 2.77 -12.00 5.31
C ILE A 121 4.11 -12.64 5.69
N ALA A 122 5.21 -11.99 5.33
CA ALA A 122 6.57 -12.48 5.61
C ALA A 122 6.98 -12.21 7.05
N ARG A 123 6.50 -11.10 7.63
CA ARG A 123 6.79 -10.68 9.01
C ARG A 123 5.65 -9.80 9.54
N GLU A 124 5.37 -9.91 10.83
CA GLU A 124 4.58 -8.94 11.59
C GLU A 124 5.43 -8.37 12.74
N GLN A 125 5.26 -7.09 13.06
CA GLN A 125 6.09 -6.43 14.07
C GLN A 125 5.37 -5.29 14.77
N LYS A 126 5.55 -5.22 16.08
CA LYS A 126 5.22 -4.04 16.89
C LYS A 126 6.42 -3.12 17.03
N TRP A 127 6.19 -1.81 16.98
CA TRP A 127 7.28 -0.83 16.96
C TRP A 127 7.24 0.15 18.11
N LEU A 128 6.07 0.71 18.42
CA LEU A 128 5.95 1.85 19.33
C LEU A 128 5.12 1.55 20.58
N ASP A 129 4.58 0.33 20.71
CA ASP A 129 3.91 -0.16 21.92
C ASP A 129 4.69 0.14 23.22
N GLY A 130 4.13 1.00 24.07
CA GLY A 130 4.69 1.36 25.38
C GLY A 130 5.84 2.38 25.36
N VAL A 131 6.25 2.88 24.19
CA VAL A 131 7.33 3.89 24.08
C VAL A 131 6.95 5.19 24.80
N LEU A 132 7.91 5.81 25.49
CA LEU A 132 7.73 7.10 26.16
C LEU A 132 7.56 8.22 25.13
N LEU A 133 6.63 9.13 25.41
CA LEU A 133 6.31 10.26 24.54
C LEU A 133 6.93 11.60 24.99
N THR A 134 7.77 11.57 26.03
CA THR A 134 8.35 12.77 26.64
C THR A 134 9.16 13.59 25.62
N GLU A 135 10.00 12.92 24.82
CA GLU A 135 10.77 13.53 23.72
C GLU A 135 9.89 14.11 22.60
N PHE A 136 8.62 13.72 22.56
CA PHE A 136 7.63 14.20 21.60
C PHE A 136 6.62 15.19 22.23
N GLY A 137 6.90 15.66 23.45
CA GLY A 137 6.16 16.73 24.12
C GLY A 137 4.91 16.27 24.88
N TYR A 138 4.85 15.02 25.31
CA TYR A 138 3.77 14.50 26.17
C TYR A 138 4.30 13.58 27.27
N ASP A 139 3.93 13.85 28.53
CA ASP A 139 4.28 12.98 29.65
C ASP A 139 3.36 11.77 29.69
N GLY A 140 3.79 10.69 29.03
CA GLY A 140 3.03 9.45 28.92
C GLY A 140 3.64 8.46 27.95
N ARG A 141 2.83 7.48 27.53
CA ARG A 141 3.25 6.38 26.65
C ARG A 141 2.34 6.22 25.45
N PHE A 142 2.90 5.73 24.36
CA PHE A 142 2.16 5.25 23.19
C PHE A 142 1.46 3.93 23.54
N THR A 143 0.15 3.79 23.31
CA THR A 143 -0.62 2.64 23.83
C THR A 143 -1.23 1.68 22.80
N ARG A 144 -1.39 2.05 21.53
CA ARG A 144 -2.06 1.20 20.52
C ARG A 144 -1.17 0.78 19.35
N ASP A 145 0.14 0.95 19.55
CA ASP A 145 1.24 0.57 18.66
C ASP A 145 1.24 1.21 17.27
N LEU A 146 2.41 1.23 16.65
CA LEU A 146 2.58 1.32 15.20
C LEU A 146 2.81 -0.12 14.72
N PHE A 147 1.76 -0.77 14.26
CA PHE A 147 1.81 -2.19 13.90
C PHE A 147 2.10 -2.37 12.42
N GLU A 148 3.03 -3.26 12.09
CA GLU A 148 3.49 -3.49 10.73
C GLU A 148 3.25 -4.94 10.28
N ALA A 149 2.83 -5.10 9.03
CA ALA A 149 2.99 -6.34 8.27
C ALA A 149 3.86 -6.09 7.03
N GLU A 150 4.87 -6.94 6.84
CA GLU A 150 5.67 -7.01 5.62
C GLU A 150 5.07 -8.07 4.68
N ILE A 151 4.60 -7.65 3.50
CA ILE A 151 3.72 -8.45 2.63
C ILE A 151 4.39 -8.70 1.28
N ARG A 152 4.41 -9.96 0.84
CA ARG A 152 4.92 -10.36 -0.48
C ARG A 152 3.84 -10.23 -1.55
N VAL A 153 3.65 -9.01 -2.04
CA VAL A 153 2.72 -8.73 -3.15
C VAL A 153 3.26 -9.32 -4.45
N PRO A 154 2.46 -10.09 -5.22
CA PRO A 154 2.88 -10.59 -6.52
C PRO A 154 3.36 -9.46 -7.44
N ASP A 155 4.45 -9.73 -8.17
CA ASP A 155 5.09 -8.80 -9.12
C ASP A 155 5.71 -7.53 -8.52
N TYR A 156 5.72 -7.39 -7.19
CA TYR A 156 6.56 -6.38 -6.54
C TYR A 156 7.98 -6.91 -6.41
N VAL A 157 8.96 -6.05 -6.71
CA VAL A 157 10.40 -6.37 -6.57
C VAL A 157 10.79 -6.42 -5.08
N GLN A 158 10.16 -5.59 -4.25
CA GLN A 158 10.40 -5.56 -2.80
C GLN A 158 9.09 -5.75 -2.04
N PRO A 159 9.13 -6.33 -0.82
CA PRO A 159 7.94 -6.44 0.01
C PRO A 159 7.26 -5.09 0.26
N LEU A 160 5.94 -5.11 0.32
CA LEU A 160 5.14 -3.96 0.75
C LEU A 160 5.08 -3.93 2.27
N HIS A 161 5.40 -2.78 2.86
CA HIS A 161 5.29 -2.56 4.31
C HIS A 161 3.98 -1.83 4.62
N VAL A 162 3.07 -2.51 5.31
CA VAL A 162 1.76 -1.96 5.69
C VAL A 162 1.78 -1.68 7.18
N PHE A 163 1.73 -0.40 7.52
CA PHE A 163 1.63 0.07 8.89
C PHE A 163 0.19 0.47 9.21
N THR A 164 -0.25 0.17 10.42
CA THR A 164 -1.52 0.64 10.96
C THR A 164 -1.35 1.14 12.39
N THR A 165 -2.08 2.20 12.74
CA THR A 165 -2.12 2.76 14.09
C THR A 165 -3.53 3.20 14.43
N HIS A 166 -3.82 3.36 15.72
CA HIS A 166 -5.03 4.00 16.22
C HIS A 166 -4.63 5.06 17.24
N LEU A 167 -4.61 6.33 16.81
CA LEU A 167 -4.13 7.42 17.66
C LEU A 167 -5.15 7.76 18.76
N LYS A 168 -4.69 8.47 19.80
CA LYS A 168 -5.51 8.93 20.92
C LYS A 168 -6.80 9.64 20.45
N SER A 169 -7.95 9.17 20.94
CA SER A 169 -9.27 9.74 20.69
C SER A 169 -9.60 10.92 21.61
N ALA A 170 -10.79 11.52 21.45
CA ALA A 170 -11.32 12.69 22.16
C ALA A 170 -10.72 14.05 21.75
N SER A 171 -11.46 15.13 22.02
CA SER A 171 -11.12 16.48 21.57
C SER A 171 -10.58 17.40 22.65
N ASP A 172 -10.38 16.92 23.88
CA ASP A 172 -9.81 17.73 24.96
C ASP A 172 -8.30 18.01 24.73
N ALA A 173 -7.77 19.00 25.45
CA ALA A 173 -6.39 19.47 25.27
C ALA A 173 -5.33 18.42 25.58
N ASP A 174 -5.56 17.53 26.54
CA ASP A 174 -4.64 16.45 26.90
C ASP A 174 -4.61 15.40 25.78
N SER A 175 -5.79 14.97 25.33
CA SER A 175 -5.93 14.03 24.22
C SER A 175 -5.30 14.55 22.93
N ALA A 176 -5.49 15.84 22.61
CA ALA A 176 -4.86 16.48 21.45
C ALA A 176 -3.33 16.56 21.58
N ALA A 177 -2.81 16.85 22.79
CA ALA A 177 -1.37 16.86 23.05
C ALA A 177 -0.75 15.47 22.85
N ARG A 178 -1.39 14.44 23.40
CA ARG A 178 -0.96 13.06 23.25
C ARG A 178 -1.01 12.57 21.81
N ARG A 179 -2.12 12.81 21.09
CA ARG A 179 -2.28 12.42 19.69
C ARG A 179 -1.17 13.01 18.82
N ALA A 180 -0.81 14.27 19.06
CA ALA A 180 0.29 14.91 18.33
C ALA A 180 1.66 14.32 18.69
N ALA A 181 1.89 13.96 19.94
CA ALA A 181 3.11 13.27 20.36
C ALA A 181 3.22 11.87 19.75
N GLU A 182 2.14 11.10 19.72
CA GLU A 182 2.06 9.79 19.06
C GLU A 182 2.34 9.92 17.54
N ALA A 183 1.73 10.91 16.87
CA ALA A 183 2.00 11.20 15.47
C ALA A 183 3.47 11.59 15.22
N SER A 184 4.05 12.43 16.09
CA SER A 184 5.46 12.81 16.00
C SER A 184 6.41 11.63 16.24
N ALA A 185 6.09 10.72 17.15
CA ALA A 185 6.85 9.49 17.37
C ALA A 185 6.86 8.61 16.11
N ILE A 186 5.71 8.47 15.44
CA ILE A 186 5.61 7.74 14.16
C ILE A 186 6.46 8.40 13.08
N SER A 187 6.35 9.72 12.90
CA SER A 187 7.17 10.42 11.90
C SER A 187 8.66 10.27 12.17
N ASN A 188 9.08 10.37 13.43
CA ASN A 188 10.46 10.13 13.83
C ASN A 188 10.90 8.70 13.54
N PHE A 189 10.04 7.71 13.81
CA PHE A 189 10.32 6.31 13.47
C PHE A 189 10.53 6.12 11.95
N PHE A 190 9.67 6.70 11.10
CA PHE A 190 9.86 6.61 9.66
C PHE A 190 11.20 7.20 9.22
N VAL A 191 11.53 8.41 9.70
CA VAL A 191 12.73 9.14 9.28
C VAL A 191 14.02 8.54 9.82
N ALA A 192 14.04 8.15 11.09
CA ALA A 192 15.27 7.76 11.80
C ALA A 192 15.50 6.24 11.82
N VAL A 193 14.48 5.43 11.57
CA VAL A 193 14.57 3.96 11.71
C VAL A 193 14.17 3.26 10.41
N PHE A 194 12.92 3.43 9.97
CA PHE A 194 12.40 2.65 8.84
C PHE A 194 13.09 3.01 7.52
N LEU A 195 13.05 4.28 7.11
CA LEU A 195 13.59 4.71 5.81
C LEU A 195 15.11 4.47 5.68
N PRO A 196 15.94 4.70 6.72
CA PRO A 196 17.36 4.34 6.66
C PRO A 196 17.61 2.83 6.45
N ALA A 197 16.76 1.96 7.00
CA ALA A 197 16.90 0.50 6.89
C ALA A 197 16.20 -0.10 5.66
N HIS A 198 15.20 0.59 5.11
CA HIS A 198 14.28 0.09 4.09
C HIS A 198 14.13 1.06 2.91
N ALA A 199 15.20 1.81 2.61
CA ALA A 199 15.20 2.82 1.56
C ALA A 199 14.64 2.25 0.26
N GLY A 200 13.63 2.94 -0.27
CA GLY A 200 13.03 2.62 -1.55
C GLY A 200 12.00 1.50 -1.57
N ARG A 201 11.68 0.88 -0.42
CA ARG A 201 10.57 -0.06 -0.33
C ARG A 201 9.22 0.66 -0.42
N PRO A 202 8.18 0.07 -1.02
CA PRO A 202 6.83 0.61 -0.94
C PRO A 202 6.29 0.45 0.47
N TYR A 203 5.64 1.50 0.99
CA TYR A 203 5.00 1.46 2.31
C TYR A 203 3.77 2.37 2.38
N VAL A 204 2.92 2.10 3.37
CA VAL A 204 1.69 2.83 3.63
C VAL A 204 1.41 2.84 5.12
N LEU A 205 0.97 3.98 5.65
CA LEU A 205 0.44 4.11 7.01
C LEU A 205 -1.08 4.26 6.95
N THR A 206 -1.81 3.48 7.73
CA THR A 206 -3.27 3.49 7.76
C THR A 206 -3.81 3.61 9.17
N GLY A 207 -5.11 3.87 9.27
CA GLY A 207 -5.88 3.67 10.48
C GLY A 207 -6.75 4.85 10.86
N ASP A 208 -7.35 4.73 12.04
CA ASP A 208 -8.06 5.78 12.73
C ASP A 208 -7.07 6.72 13.42
N LEU A 209 -6.90 7.90 12.81
CA LEU A 209 -5.98 8.93 13.31
C LEU A 209 -6.69 9.94 14.23
N ASN A 210 -7.99 9.74 14.50
CA ASN A 210 -8.82 10.51 15.44
C ASN A 210 -8.83 12.03 15.24
N GLU A 211 -8.43 12.53 14.07
CA GLU A 211 -8.53 13.94 13.74
C GLU A 211 -8.91 14.18 12.29
N ASP A 212 -9.84 15.11 12.08
CA ASP A 212 -10.20 15.59 10.75
C ASP A 212 -9.23 16.68 10.31
N VAL A 213 -8.49 16.41 9.23
CA VAL A 213 -7.50 17.33 8.67
C VAL A 213 -8.14 18.63 8.14
N ASN A 214 -9.40 18.57 7.70
CA ASN A 214 -10.14 19.69 7.13
C ASN A 214 -11.01 20.41 8.16
N ARG A 215 -11.40 19.69 9.24
CA ARG A 215 -12.21 20.22 10.34
C ARG A 215 -11.56 19.91 11.69
N PRO A 216 -10.32 20.37 11.93
CA PRO A 216 -9.64 20.09 13.18
C PRO A 216 -10.36 20.78 14.34
N PRO A 217 -10.38 20.19 15.56
CA PRO A 217 -10.85 20.88 16.75
C PRO A 217 -9.97 22.11 17.03
N SER A 218 -10.50 23.09 17.78
CA SER A 218 -9.82 24.38 18.03
C SER A 218 -8.46 24.24 18.73
N ASN A 219 -8.28 23.18 19.50
CA ASN A 219 -7.06 22.81 20.21
C ASN A 219 -6.19 21.79 19.45
N SER A 220 -6.48 21.51 18.18
CA SER A 220 -5.69 20.61 17.34
C SER A 220 -4.21 20.98 17.37
N ARG A 221 -3.38 19.94 17.44
CA ARG A 221 -1.92 20.05 17.30
C ARG A 221 -1.41 19.45 15.99
N ARG A 222 -2.29 19.35 15.00
CA ARG A 222 -2.02 18.93 13.61
C ARG A 222 -1.32 17.57 13.44
N PRO A 223 -1.79 16.49 14.11
CA PRO A 223 -1.26 15.12 13.97
C PRO A 223 -1.14 14.65 12.52
N ILE A 224 -2.13 14.93 11.66
CA ILE A 224 -2.10 14.46 10.26
C ILE A 224 -0.95 15.12 9.48
N GLN A 225 -0.74 16.42 9.67
CA GLN A 225 0.35 17.17 9.04
C GLN A 225 1.71 16.80 9.61
N ARG A 226 1.78 16.30 10.86
CA ARG A 226 3.02 15.72 11.41
C ARG A 226 3.40 14.44 10.67
N LEU A 227 2.42 13.62 10.27
CA LEU A 227 2.63 12.37 9.53
C LEU A 227 2.93 12.61 8.05
N VAL A 228 2.21 13.52 7.41
CA VAL A 228 2.30 13.80 5.96
C VAL A 228 3.30 14.93 5.73
N ASN A 229 4.56 14.59 5.47
CA ASN A 229 5.61 15.56 5.18
C ASN A 229 6.70 14.95 4.27
N SER A 230 7.60 15.77 3.76
CA SER A 230 8.64 15.33 2.81
C SER A 230 9.65 14.35 3.42
N ALA A 231 9.92 14.42 4.73
CA ALA A 231 10.89 13.54 5.38
C ALA A 231 10.33 12.12 5.57
N THR A 232 9.03 12.00 5.83
CA THR A 232 8.35 10.70 5.92
C THR A 232 7.90 10.17 4.55
N ASP A 233 7.87 11.02 3.52
CA ASP A 233 7.29 10.80 2.18
C ASP A 233 5.85 10.24 2.15
N LEU A 234 5.18 10.18 3.31
CA LEU A 234 3.77 9.85 3.42
C LEU A 234 2.94 10.98 2.79
N ARG A 235 1.97 10.61 1.96
CA ARG A 235 1.10 11.54 1.23
C ARG A 235 -0.35 11.40 1.67
N LEU A 236 -1.07 12.52 1.72
CA LEU A 236 -2.48 12.53 2.08
C LEU A 236 -3.34 12.12 0.88
N THR A 237 -4.08 11.01 1.01
CA THR A 237 -5.17 10.69 0.07
C THR A 237 -6.44 11.47 0.41
N THR A 238 -7.33 11.64 -0.57
CA THR A 238 -8.62 12.33 -0.41
C THR A 238 -9.77 11.44 -0.89
N PRO A 239 -10.02 10.29 -0.23
CA PRO A 239 -11.12 9.39 -0.56
C PRO A 239 -12.45 10.11 -0.41
N LEU A 240 -13.28 10.04 -1.44
CA LEU A 240 -14.64 10.59 -1.45
C LEU A 240 -15.62 9.47 -1.76
N HIS A 241 -16.81 9.50 -1.16
CA HIS A 241 -17.89 8.64 -1.62
C HIS A 241 -18.27 9.03 -3.08
N PRO A 242 -18.41 8.09 -4.03
CA PRO A 242 -18.53 8.40 -5.46
C PRO A 242 -19.76 9.24 -5.83
N VAL A 243 -20.86 9.11 -5.08
CA VAL A 243 -22.12 9.84 -5.33
C VAL A 243 -22.15 11.16 -4.57
N THR A 244 -22.17 11.10 -3.24
CA THR A 244 -22.31 12.26 -2.34
C THR A 244 -21.08 13.14 -2.24
N LYS A 245 -19.91 12.66 -2.68
CA LYS A 245 -18.60 13.31 -2.49
C LYS A 245 -18.22 13.57 -1.02
N ASP A 246 -18.88 12.87 -0.09
CA ASP A 246 -18.60 12.97 1.34
C ASP A 246 -17.34 12.17 1.70
N GLU A 247 -16.41 12.79 2.41
CA GLU A 247 -15.15 12.21 2.86
C GLU A 247 -15.17 11.74 4.32
N ARG A 248 -16.24 12.04 5.05
CA ARG A 248 -16.35 11.73 6.49
C ARG A 248 -16.56 10.24 6.70
N THR A 249 -15.93 9.72 7.75
CA THR A 249 -15.90 8.28 8.05
C THR A 249 -16.56 7.95 9.37
N PHE A 250 -16.58 8.88 10.33
CA PHE A 250 -17.09 8.64 11.69
C PHE A 250 -18.55 9.07 11.88
N SER A 251 -19.23 8.35 12.78
CA SER A 251 -20.64 8.48 13.17
C SER A 251 -21.62 7.95 12.11
N SER A 252 -21.23 6.87 11.40
CA SER A 252 -22.06 6.22 10.36
C SER A 252 -23.44 5.76 10.87
N ARG A 253 -23.57 5.41 12.16
CA ARG A 253 -24.82 4.95 12.80
C ARG A 253 -25.95 5.98 12.81
N ARG A 254 -25.61 7.27 12.76
CA ARG A 254 -26.58 8.36 12.79
C ARG A 254 -26.40 9.26 11.59
N SER A 255 -25.27 9.94 11.54
CA SER A 255 -24.93 10.92 10.52
C SER A 255 -23.42 11.14 10.57
N LEU A 256 -22.80 11.17 9.41
CA LEU A 256 -21.36 11.36 9.31
C LEU A 256 -20.96 12.76 9.79
N THR A 257 -19.93 12.85 10.63
CA THR A 257 -19.54 14.10 11.28
C THR A 257 -18.12 14.52 10.93
N VAL A 258 -17.18 13.59 10.92
CA VAL A 258 -15.74 13.86 10.77
C VAL A 258 -15.05 12.75 10.00
N ARG A 259 -13.90 13.06 9.42
CA ARG A 259 -13.00 12.11 8.77
C ARG A 259 -11.87 11.72 9.73
N PHE A 260 -11.90 10.50 10.23
CA PHE A 260 -10.87 9.98 11.13
C PHE A 260 -10.00 8.90 10.52
N ASP A 261 -10.47 8.23 9.46
CA ASP A 261 -9.77 7.08 8.88
C ASP A 261 -8.97 7.51 7.64
N TYR A 262 -7.69 7.12 7.60
CA TYR A 262 -6.74 7.54 6.57
C TYR A 262 -5.96 6.36 5.98
N VAL A 263 -5.62 6.52 4.70
CA VAL A 263 -4.60 5.73 4.01
C VAL A 263 -3.56 6.72 3.51
N LEU A 264 -2.36 6.65 4.08
CA LEU A 264 -1.23 7.55 3.81
C LEU A 264 -0.13 6.74 3.09
N PRO A 265 -0.18 6.60 1.75
CA PRO A 265 0.85 5.92 0.98
C PRO A 265 2.14 6.73 0.93
N CYS A 266 3.28 6.07 0.76
CA CYS A 266 4.51 6.74 0.31
C CYS A 266 4.36 7.32 -1.11
N GLY A 267 5.31 8.14 -1.55
CA GLY A 267 5.27 8.79 -2.86
C GLY A 267 5.10 7.83 -4.04
N LEU A 268 5.75 6.66 -4.00
CA LEU A 268 5.65 5.63 -5.04
C LEU A 268 4.22 5.09 -5.19
N LEU A 269 3.55 4.77 -4.07
CA LEU A 269 2.18 4.29 -4.11
C LEU A 269 1.21 5.44 -4.43
N PHE A 270 1.47 6.64 -3.91
CA PHE A 270 0.63 7.81 -4.13
C PHE A 270 0.53 8.20 -5.61
N SER A 271 1.65 8.19 -6.35
CA SER A 271 1.67 8.48 -7.78
C SER A 271 0.95 7.42 -8.64
N ASN A 272 0.62 6.27 -8.03
CA ASN A 272 -0.07 5.15 -8.67
C ASN A 272 -1.51 4.96 -8.15
N VAL A 273 -2.08 5.92 -7.42
CA VAL A 273 -3.49 5.83 -7.00
C VAL A 273 -4.41 5.83 -8.23
N VAL A 274 -5.19 4.76 -8.38
CA VAL A 274 -6.21 4.60 -9.44
C VAL A 274 -7.55 5.11 -8.94
N SER A 275 -7.92 4.73 -7.71
CA SER A 275 -9.18 5.14 -7.10
C SER A 275 -9.03 5.24 -5.58
N SER A 276 -9.82 6.11 -4.95
CA SER A 276 -9.92 6.19 -3.49
C SER A 276 -11.32 6.59 -3.08
N GLN A 277 -11.90 5.89 -2.11
CA GLN A 277 -13.30 6.11 -1.72
C GLN A 277 -13.58 5.80 -0.26
N VAL A 278 -14.57 6.49 0.27
CA VAL A 278 -15.29 6.09 1.49
C VAL A 278 -16.45 5.21 1.05
N PHE A 279 -16.51 3.97 1.52
CA PHE A 279 -17.55 3.04 1.12
C PHE A 279 -18.82 3.19 1.95
N ARG A 280 -19.98 3.19 1.28
CA ARG A 280 -21.30 3.28 1.91
C ARG A 280 -22.27 2.26 1.31
N ALA A 281 -22.55 1.20 2.07
CA ALA A 281 -23.49 0.16 1.67
C ALA A 281 -24.91 0.70 1.45
N SER A 282 -25.32 1.74 2.19
CA SER A 282 -26.68 2.31 2.10
C SER A 282 -26.95 3.01 0.76
N LEU A 283 -25.90 3.44 0.07
CA LEU A 283 -25.96 4.23 -1.17
C LEU A 283 -25.78 3.38 -2.44
N LEU A 284 -25.62 2.06 -2.32
CA LEU A 284 -25.60 1.16 -3.46
C LEU A 284 -26.98 1.07 -4.11
N ASN A 285 -27.02 1.29 -5.43
CA ASN A 285 -28.22 1.19 -6.25
C ASN A 285 -27.92 0.53 -7.60
N PRO A 286 -28.49 -0.65 -7.92
CA PRO A 286 -29.40 -1.43 -7.07
C PRO A 286 -28.71 -2.02 -5.84
N PRO A 287 -29.46 -2.41 -4.79
CA PRO A 287 -28.91 -3.20 -3.68
C PRO A 287 -28.25 -4.49 -4.18
N VAL A 288 -27.18 -4.94 -3.52
CA VAL A 288 -26.38 -6.11 -3.94
C VAL A 288 -26.37 -7.19 -2.86
N PRO A 289 -27.36 -8.09 -2.79
CA PRO A 289 -27.35 -9.20 -1.84
C PRO A 289 -26.07 -10.05 -1.96
N PRO A 290 -25.51 -10.57 -0.84
CA PRO A 290 -26.08 -10.55 0.50
C PRO A 290 -25.86 -9.23 1.27
N LEU A 291 -25.09 -8.28 0.74
CA LEU A 291 -24.81 -6.99 1.39
C LEU A 291 -26.11 -6.20 1.61
N LEU A 292 -26.30 -5.71 2.84
CA LEU A 292 -27.49 -4.96 3.24
C LEU A 292 -27.16 -3.47 3.35
N LYS A 293 -28.15 -2.62 3.04
CA LYS A 293 -28.01 -1.16 3.20
C LYS A 293 -27.67 -0.73 4.64
N SER A 294 -28.17 -1.47 5.63
CA SER A 294 -27.94 -1.21 7.05
C SER A 294 -26.59 -1.71 7.56
N ASP A 295 -25.78 -2.39 6.74
CA ASP A 295 -24.51 -2.96 7.19
C ASP A 295 -23.51 -1.89 7.62
N GLU A 296 -23.54 -0.71 6.98
CA GLU A 296 -22.66 0.41 7.36
C GLU A 296 -22.96 0.98 8.76
N GLN A 297 -24.19 0.82 9.25
CA GLN A 297 -24.61 1.23 10.60
C GLN A 297 -24.45 0.09 11.61
N THR A 298 -24.72 -1.14 11.17
CA THR A 298 -24.69 -2.32 12.02
C THR A 298 -23.25 -2.74 12.34
N GLY A 299 -22.35 -2.64 11.36
CA GLY A 299 -20.98 -3.13 11.47
C GLY A 299 -20.10 -2.30 12.40
N SER A 300 -20.06 -0.99 12.18
CA SER A 300 -19.20 -0.05 12.92
C SER A 300 -19.84 1.34 12.90
N ASP A 301 -19.39 2.23 13.79
CA ASP A 301 -19.64 3.68 13.70
C ASP A 301 -18.66 4.40 12.78
N HIS A 302 -17.70 3.66 12.23
CA HIS A 302 -16.84 4.11 11.14
C HIS A 302 -17.27 3.49 9.81
N LEU A 303 -16.92 4.17 8.72
CA LEU A 303 -17.01 3.65 7.35
C LEU A 303 -15.63 3.17 6.89
N PRO A 304 -15.55 2.09 6.11
CA PRO A 304 -14.30 1.65 5.53
C PRO A 304 -13.82 2.62 4.45
N VAL A 305 -12.51 2.87 4.43
CA VAL A 305 -11.82 3.64 3.40
C VAL A 305 -11.03 2.67 2.52
N VAL A 306 -11.23 2.75 1.21
CA VAL A 306 -10.59 1.86 0.23
C VAL A 306 -9.78 2.70 -0.75
N VAL A 307 -8.54 2.28 -1.01
CA VAL A 307 -7.66 2.86 -2.02
C VAL A 307 -7.16 1.76 -2.94
N GLU A 308 -7.19 2.02 -4.23
CA GLU A 308 -6.64 1.16 -5.27
C GLU A 308 -5.39 1.81 -5.84
N PHE A 309 -4.32 1.02 -5.94
CA PHE A 309 -3.05 1.41 -6.53
C PHE A 309 -2.81 0.58 -7.78
N ALA A 310 -2.51 1.21 -8.92
CA ALA A 310 -1.91 0.50 -10.04
C ALA A 310 -0.61 -0.15 -9.59
N ASN A 311 -0.26 -1.31 -10.15
CA ASN A 311 1.04 -1.90 -9.84
C ASN A 311 2.17 -0.95 -10.29
N PRO A 312 2.95 -0.34 -9.37
CA PRO A 312 4.00 0.60 -9.73
C PRO A 312 5.12 -0.05 -10.55
N TYR A 313 5.22 -1.39 -10.50
CA TYR A 313 6.15 -2.19 -11.27
C TYR A 313 5.51 -2.87 -12.50
N GLY A 314 4.22 -2.62 -12.75
CA GLY A 314 3.47 -3.23 -13.85
C GLY A 314 3.56 -2.48 -15.17
N THR A 315 4.00 -1.23 -15.17
CA THR A 315 4.26 -0.47 -16.40
C THR A 315 5.45 -1.04 -17.14
N GLY A 316 5.23 -1.40 -18.40
CA GLY A 316 6.29 -1.71 -19.35
C GLY A 316 7.22 -0.50 -19.50
N TYR A 317 8.50 -0.76 -19.69
CA TYR A 317 9.51 0.25 -19.95
C TYR A 317 10.08 0.05 -21.34
N GLY A 318 10.34 1.16 -22.05
CA GLY A 318 11.00 1.16 -23.34
C GLY A 318 12.45 1.59 -23.20
N ILE A 319 13.30 1.07 -24.08
CA ILE A 319 14.61 1.67 -24.34
C ILE A 319 14.36 3.08 -24.90
N ALA A 320 14.76 4.09 -24.15
CA ALA A 320 14.60 5.50 -24.49
C ALA A 320 15.64 5.93 -25.54
N SER A 321 16.88 5.47 -25.39
CA SER A 321 17.91 5.64 -26.41
C SER A 321 18.94 4.52 -26.38
N MET A 322 19.57 4.30 -27.53
CA MET A 322 20.74 3.44 -27.69
C MET A 322 21.68 4.10 -28.68
N MET A 323 22.93 4.32 -28.26
CA MET A 323 23.97 4.95 -29.06
C MET A 323 25.21 4.07 -29.07
N VAL A 324 25.89 4.02 -30.21
CA VAL A 324 27.20 3.37 -30.34
C VAL A 324 28.21 4.44 -30.74
N ALA A 325 29.27 4.57 -29.95
CA ALA A 325 30.35 5.51 -30.20
C ALA A 325 31.68 4.78 -30.03
N GLY A 326 32.43 4.64 -31.12
CA GLY A 326 33.64 3.81 -31.13
C GLY A 326 33.32 2.34 -30.88
N ASP A 327 33.93 1.77 -29.85
CA ASP A 327 33.72 0.41 -29.36
C ASP A 327 32.76 0.34 -28.17
N ALA A 328 32.10 1.45 -27.80
CA ALA A 328 31.17 1.50 -26.67
C ALA A 328 29.71 1.60 -27.12
N VAL A 329 28.84 0.93 -26.37
CA VAL A 329 27.38 1.07 -26.43
C VAL A 329 26.90 1.79 -25.17
N SER A 330 26.03 2.79 -25.36
CA SER A 330 25.32 3.49 -24.31
C SER A 330 23.83 3.30 -24.51
N MET A 331 23.12 2.88 -23.46
CA MET A 331 21.68 2.67 -23.45
C MET A 331 21.03 3.49 -22.34
N SER A 332 19.82 3.95 -22.56
CA SER A 332 18.94 4.46 -21.52
C SER A 332 17.53 3.91 -21.69
N TRP A 333 16.80 3.78 -20.59
CA TRP A 333 15.42 3.29 -20.58
C TRP A 333 14.63 3.91 -19.44
N GLY A 334 13.31 3.97 -19.63
CA GLY A 334 12.39 4.38 -18.56
C GLY A 334 12.49 3.42 -17.38
N ALA A 335 12.59 3.94 -16.18
CA ALA A 335 12.76 3.18 -14.97
C ALA A 335 11.69 3.51 -13.93
N VAL A 336 11.52 2.61 -12.97
CA VAL A 336 10.75 2.87 -11.75
C VAL A 336 11.78 3.03 -10.66
N VAL A 337 11.66 4.10 -9.86
CA VAL A 337 12.53 4.36 -8.72
C VAL A 337 12.61 3.10 -7.84
N ASN A 338 13.85 2.67 -7.54
CA ASN A 338 14.24 1.43 -6.83
C ASN A 338 13.95 0.11 -7.57
N GLY A 339 13.50 0.17 -8.82
CA GLY A 339 13.52 -0.98 -9.71
C GLY A 339 14.96 -1.44 -9.92
N ILE A 340 15.17 -2.75 -9.91
CA ILE A 340 16.47 -3.37 -10.18
C ILE A 340 16.45 -3.91 -11.61
N TYR A 341 17.50 -3.60 -12.35
CA TYR A 341 17.60 -3.91 -13.77
C TYR A 341 18.90 -4.68 -14.07
N GLN A 342 18.81 -5.45 -15.14
CA GLN A 342 19.89 -6.20 -15.73
C GLN A 342 19.93 -5.91 -17.22
N VAL A 343 21.12 -5.63 -17.76
CA VAL A 343 21.36 -5.54 -19.19
C VAL A 343 21.94 -6.86 -19.65
N GLU A 344 21.35 -7.41 -20.71
CA GLU A 344 21.81 -8.64 -21.34
C GLU A 344 22.08 -8.41 -22.82
N SER A 345 23.03 -9.17 -23.36
CA SER A 345 23.30 -9.18 -24.79
C SER A 345 23.32 -10.60 -25.37
N ALA A 346 22.99 -10.73 -26.65
CA ALA A 346 23.06 -11.98 -27.40
C ALA A 346 23.58 -11.73 -28.80
N SER A 347 24.28 -12.68 -29.41
CA SER A 347 24.65 -12.61 -30.84
C SER A 347 23.57 -13.20 -31.76
N ASP A 348 22.61 -13.95 -31.21
CA ASP A 348 21.67 -14.80 -31.97
C ASP A 348 20.20 -14.71 -31.50
N LEU A 349 19.87 -13.77 -30.61
CA LEU A 349 18.55 -13.61 -29.95
C LEU A 349 18.11 -14.80 -29.05
N VAL A 350 18.93 -15.84 -28.92
CA VAL A 350 18.60 -17.06 -28.16
C VAL A 350 19.45 -17.15 -26.90
N ASN A 351 20.77 -16.99 -27.03
CA ASN A 351 21.75 -17.18 -25.97
C ASN A 351 22.10 -15.83 -25.32
N TRP A 352 21.26 -15.41 -24.38
CA TRP A 352 21.44 -14.14 -23.65
C TRP A 352 22.49 -14.27 -22.54
N GLN A 353 23.44 -13.35 -22.53
CA GLN A 353 24.51 -13.23 -21.54
C GLN A 353 24.34 -11.94 -20.74
N VAL A 354 24.58 -12.02 -19.43
CA VAL A 354 24.49 -10.86 -18.54
C VAL A 354 25.69 -9.94 -18.77
N ARG A 355 25.42 -8.65 -19.03
CA ARG A 355 26.44 -7.61 -19.22
C ARG A 355 26.57 -6.70 -18.01
N ALA A 356 25.46 -6.44 -17.34
CA ALA A 356 25.43 -5.76 -16.05
C ALA A 356 24.19 -6.20 -15.30
N ALA A 357 24.30 -6.41 -13.99
CA ALA A 357 23.21 -6.78 -13.11
C ALA A 357 23.19 -5.88 -11.87
N GLY A 358 22.07 -5.85 -11.15
CA GLY A 358 21.94 -5.05 -9.93
C GLY A 358 21.90 -3.55 -10.18
N LEU A 359 21.50 -3.10 -11.38
CA LEU A 359 21.38 -1.68 -11.69
C LEU A 359 20.12 -1.13 -11.02
N THR A 360 20.27 -0.40 -9.92
CA THR A 360 19.15 0.22 -9.21
C THR A 360 18.84 1.60 -9.77
N ALA A 361 17.60 1.81 -10.19
CA ALA A 361 17.15 3.11 -10.65
C ALA A 361 16.92 4.08 -9.48
N THR A 362 17.49 5.27 -9.54
CA THR A 362 17.28 6.35 -8.55
C THR A 362 16.25 7.39 -9.03
N GLY A 363 15.76 7.25 -10.26
CA GLY A 363 14.82 8.15 -10.92
C GLY A 363 13.93 7.40 -11.91
N ASP A 364 13.21 8.15 -12.72
CA ASP A 364 12.32 7.62 -13.75
C ASP A 364 13.05 7.19 -15.03
N ASP A 365 14.38 7.34 -15.06
CA ASP A 365 15.26 6.89 -16.14
C ASP A 365 16.51 6.24 -15.55
N LEU A 366 17.05 5.28 -16.29
CA LEU A 366 18.33 4.64 -15.97
C LEU A 366 19.16 4.54 -17.24
N SER A 367 20.48 4.68 -17.10
CA SER A 367 21.42 4.57 -18.21
C SER A 367 22.57 3.63 -17.87
N TRP A 368 23.12 3.02 -18.91
CA TRP A 368 24.23 2.09 -18.81
C TRP A 368 25.13 2.21 -20.05
N THR A 369 26.44 2.16 -19.85
CA THR A 369 27.44 2.20 -20.92
C THR A 369 28.47 1.11 -20.70
N ALA A 370 28.84 0.39 -21.76
CA ALA A 370 29.94 -0.57 -21.74
C ALA A 370 30.54 -0.78 -23.14
N PRO A 371 31.73 -1.39 -23.25
CA PRO A 371 32.27 -1.83 -24.53
C PRO A 371 31.35 -2.86 -25.22
N LEU A 372 31.33 -2.90 -26.55
CA LEU A 372 30.73 -3.95 -27.36
C LEU A 372 31.50 -5.26 -27.17
N GLY A 373 30.79 -6.38 -27.00
CA GLY A 373 31.42 -7.70 -26.88
C GLY A 373 31.70 -8.36 -28.22
N GLY A 374 31.18 -7.82 -29.32
CA GLY A 374 31.39 -8.33 -30.67
C GLY A 374 30.92 -7.37 -31.77
N PRO A 375 31.14 -7.72 -33.04
CA PRO A 375 30.79 -6.87 -34.19
C PRO A 375 29.26 -6.75 -34.39
N PHE A 376 28.49 -7.70 -33.86
CA PHE A 376 27.03 -7.70 -33.87
C PHE A 376 26.51 -8.22 -32.54
N GLU A 377 25.71 -7.41 -31.83
CA GLU A 377 25.07 -7.78 -30.58
C GLU A 377 23.65 -7.22 -30.52
N PHE A 378 22.72 -8.04 -30.02
CA PHE A 378 21.40 -7.63 -29.59
C PHE A 378 21.44 -7.31 -28.10
N PHE A 379 20.67 -6.32 -27.66
CA PHE A 379 20.58 -5.95 -26.25
C PHE A 379 19.14 -6.03 -25.77
N ARG A 380 18.96 -6.38 -24.50
CA ARG A 380 17.69 -6.24 -23.79
C ARG A 380 17.93 -5.80 -22.36
N VAL A 381 16.91 -5.17 -21.80
CA VAL A 381 16.89 -4.77 -20.39
C VAL A 381 15.82 -5.58 -19.68
N VAL A 382 16.21 -6.30 -18.64
CA VAL A 382 15.33 -7.13 -17.82
C VAL A 382 15.21 -6.49 -16.45
N ARG A 383 13.98 -6.23 -15.99
CA ARG A 383 13.71 -5.87 -14.60
C ARG A 383 13.76 -7.13 -13.76
N THR A 384 14.68 -7.19 -12.81
CA THR A 384 14.89 -8.34 -11.93
C THR A 384 14.00 -8.21 -10.69
N ARG A 385 13.51 -9.36 -10.20
CA ARG A 385 12.76 -9.45 -8.95
C ARG A 385 13.69 -9.53 -7.75
#